data_AF-A0A7C3R0V7-F1
#
_entry.id   AF-A0A7C3R0V7-F1
#
_cell.length_a   1.000
_cell.length_b   1.000
_cell.length_c   1.000
_cell.angle_alpha   90.00
_cell.angle_beta   90.00
_cell.angle_gamma   90.00
#
_symmetry.space_group_name_H-M   'P 1'
#
loop_
_entity.id
_entity.type
_entity.pdbx_description
1 polymer ?
#
loop_
_entity_poly.entity_id
_entity_poly.type
_entity_poly.pdbx_seq_one_letter_code
_entity_poly.pdbx_strand_id
1 'polypeptide(L)'
;ESEWAFFLPHLLKQDVVEYAFDIKDTFKVFREVIRKIKEENISVDTPIEVRFVKKDNFALSPSSGYDTCWIGTKIHFPYYQKPEYLKYFTLIDEILSKYSGRPHFGKQFRIKTKDFKKVYPRWDEFWSYVDKEDPKKILQNDFIKRLRYS
;
A
#
# COMPACT_ATOMS: atom_id res chain seq x y z
N GLU A 1 -6.90 27.72 4.81
CA GLU A 1 -6.34 28.40 3.62
C GLU A 1 -5.35 27.56 2.79
N SER A 2 -4.82 26.43 3.26
CA SER A 2 -3.94 25.55 2.48
C SER A 2 -4.67 24.45 1.68
N GLU A 3 -5.98 24.27 1.89
CA GLU A 3 -6.75 23.14 1.35
C GLU A 3 -6.75 23.11 -0.19
N TRP A 4 -6.77 24.28 -0.85
CA TRP A 4 -6.70 24.38 -2.30
C TRP A 4 -5.36 23.89 -2.87
N ALA A 5 -4.27 23.98 -2.11
CA ALA A 5 -2.95 23.49 -2.55
C ALA A 5 -2.87 21.95 -2.57
N PHE A 6 -3.79 21.26 -1.90
CA PHE A 6 -3.85 19.80 -1.86
C PHE A 6 -5.03 19.22 -2.67
N PHE A 7 -5.92 20.08 -3.18
CA PHE A 7 -7.04 19.66 -4.00
C PHE A 7 -6.62 19.56 -5.47
N LEU A 8 -6.24 18.35 -5.89
CA LEU A 8 -6.08 18.02 -7.31
C LEU A 8 -7.28 17.16 -7.75
N PRO A 9 -8.20 17.66 -8.59
CA PRO A 9 -9.31 16.86 -9.09
C PRO A 9 -8.75 15.73 -9.97
N HIS A 10 -8.76 14.51 -9.45
CA HIS A 10 -8.40 13.31 -10.22
C HIS A 10 -9.62 12.84 -11.02
N LEU A 11 -9.76 13.40 -12.23
CA LEU A 11 -10.85 13.08 -13.15
C LEU A 11 -10.69 11.72 -13.84
N LEU A 12 -9.47 11.18 -13.85
CA LEU A 12 -9.16 9.88 -14.44
C LEU A 12 -9.13 8.79 -13.37
N LYS A 13 -9.80 7.68 -13.65
CA LYS A 13 -9.68 6.48 -12.84
C LYS A 13 -8.22 6.00 -12.89
N GLN A 14 -7.69 5.63 -11.74
CA GLN A 14 -6.32 5.14 -11.61
C GLN A 14 -6.28 3.86 -10.78
N ASP A 15 -5.38 2.96 -11.16
CA ASP A 15 -4.93 1.89 -10.29
C ASP A 15 -3.59 2.31 -9.69
N VAL A 16 -3.39 2.00 -8.40
CA VAL A 16 -2.20 2.39 -7.65
C VAL A 16 -1.80 1.22 -6.76
N VAL A 17 -0.50 0.97 -6.62
CA VAL A 17 0.09 0.11 -5.59
C VAL A 17 1.04 0.96 -4.76
N GLU A 18 0.97 0.84 -3.44
CA GLU A 18 1.77 1.68 -2.54
C GLU A 18 1.93 1.05 -1.16
N TYR A 19 3.15 1.10 -0.63
CA TYR A 19 3.51 0.54 0.67
C TYR A 19 4.39 1.51 1.45
N ALA A 20 4.30 1.45 2.78
CA ALA A 20 5.13 2.18 3.73
C ALA A 20 6.21 1.29 4.36
N PHE A 21 7.40 1.83 4.54
CA PHE A 21 8.59 1.15 5.09
C PHE A 21 9.21 1.99 6.20
N ASP A 22 10.06 1.39 7.03
CA ASP A 22 10.98 2.17 7.87
C ASP A 22 11.81 3.08 6.96
N ILE A 23 11.90 4.37 7.31
CA ILE A 23 12.62 5.37 6.52
C ILE A 23 14.08 4.97 6.22
N LYS A 24 14.71 4.15 7.08
CA LYS A 24 16.06 3.63 6.84
C LYS A 24 16.17 2.69 5.63
N ASP A 25 15.07 2.04 5.25
CA ASP A 25 15.05 1.06 4.16
C ASP A 25 14.78 1.70 2.78
N THR A 26 14.51 3.00 2.73
CA THR A 26 14.15 3.76 1.51
C THR A 26 15.01 3.42 0.29
N PHE A 27 16.33 3.61 0.38
CA PHE A 27 17.23 3.39 -0.75
C PHE A 27 17.36 1.92 -1.12
N LYS A 28 17.28 1.02 -0.14
CA LYS A 28 17.38 -0.43 -0.35
C LYS A 28 16.20 -0.92 -1.17
N VAL A 29 14.99 -0.55 -0.77
CA VAL A 29 13.74 -0.91 -1.47
C VAL A 29 13.70 -0.27 -2.85
N PHE A 30 13.95 1.04 -2.95
CA PHE A 30 13.87 1.77 -4.21
C PHE A 30 14.87 1.25 -5.26
N ARG A 31 16.11 0.92 -4.85
CA ARG A 31 17.10 0.33 -5.78
C ARG A 31 16.68 -1.05 -6.27
N GLU A 32 16.06 -1.88 -5.43
CA GLU A 32 15.56 -3.18 -5.86
C GLU A 32 14.44 -3.04 -6.89
N VAL A 33 13.51 -2.11 -6.68
CA VAL A 33 12.45 -1.78 -7.64
C VAL A 33 13.04 -1.41 -9.01
N ILE A 34 13.95 -0.43 -9.05
CA ILE A 34 14.56 0.02 -10.31
C ILE A 34 15.35 -1.11 -10.99
N ARG A 35 16.11 -1.89 -10.21
CA ARG A 35 16.88 -3.02 -10.74
C ARG A 35 15.96 -4.05 -11.39
N LYS A 36 14.85 -4.41 -10.72
CA LYS A 36 13.93 -5.44 -11.20
C LYS A 36 13.13 -5.02 -12.42
N ILE A 37 12.70 -3.76 -12.50
CA ILE A 37 12.06 -3.21 -13.70
C ILE A 37 12.97 -3.36 -14.92
N LYS A 38 14.27 -3.05 -14.76
CA LYS A 38 15.28 -3.19 -15.83
C LYS A 38 15.53 -4.65 -16.21
N GLU A 39 15.70 -5.53 -15.22
CA GLU A 39 15.93 -6.97 -15.45
C GLU A 39 14.78 -7.64 -16.21
N GLU A 40 13.53 -7.23 -15.92
CA GLU A 40 12.35 -7.81 -16.54
C GLU A 40 11.88 -7.09 -17.81
N ASN A 41 12.66 -6.09 -18.26
CA ASN A 41 12.40 -5.25 -19.41
C ASN A 41 10.96 -4.70 -19.43
N ILE A 42 10.50 -4.21 -18.27
CA ILE A 42 9.15 -3.64 -18.15
C ILE A 42 9.19 -2.19 -18.60
N SER A 43 8.42 -1.87 -19.64
CA SER A 43 8.19 -0.49 -20.05
C SER A 43 7.30 0.21 -19.02
N VAL A 44 7.80 1.29 -18.42
CA VAL A 44 7.09 2.09 -17.42
C VAL A 44 7.22 3.56 -17.82
N ASP A 45 6.09 4.22 -17.98
CA ASP A 45 5.92 5.61 -18.38
C ASP A 45 5.20 6.45 -17.31
N THR A 46 5.00 5.86 -16.12
CA THR A 46 4.46 6.54 -14.95
C THR A 46 5.50 6.74 -13.85
N PRO A 47 5.41 7.82 -13.06
CA PRO A 47 6.37 8.08 -12.00
C PRO A 47 6.19 7.09 -10.85
N ILE A 48 7.32 6.69 -10.27
CA ILE A 48 7.36 6.12 -8.92
C ILE A 48 7.39 7.30 -7.95
N GLU A 49 6.39 7.38 -7.07
CA GLU A 49 6.27 8.41 -6.05
C GLU A 49 6.94 7.94 -4.77
N VAL A 50 7.76 8.83 -4.17
CA VAL A 50 8.44 8.60 -2.90
C VAL A 50 8.05 9.71 -1.94
N ARG A 51 7.47 9.35 -0.79
CA ARG A 51 6.95 10.30 0.20
C ARG A 51 7.37 9.91 1.60
N PHE A 52 7.44 10.88 2.51
CA PHE A 52 7.84 10.64 3.90
C PHE A 52 6.74 11.06 4.85
N VAL A 53 6.49 10.25 5.87
CA VAL A 53 5.46 10.50 6.89
C VAL A 53 6.07 10.27 8.27
N LYS A 54 5.78 11.16 9.22
CA LYS A 54 6.21 10.99 10.61
C LYS A 54 5.46 9.84 11.28
N LYS A 55 6.12 9.18 12.22
CA LYS A 55 5.51 8.09 12.98
C LYS A 55 4.24 8.52 13.70
N ASP A 56 3.30 7.59 13.81
CA ASP A 56 2.15 7.70 14.69
C ASP A 56 2.05 6.47 15.61
N ASN A 57 0.95 6.37 16.36
CA ASN A 57 0.68 5.26 17.27
C ASN A 57 -0.72 4.64 17.06
N PHE A 58 -1.24 4.67 15.83
CA PHE A 58 -2.51 4.00 15.51
C PHE A 58 -2.27 2.53 15.17
N ALA A 59 -3.16 1.63 15.61
CA ALA A 59 -2.93 0.19 15.52
C ALA A 59 -2.75 -0.32 14.08
N LEU A 60 -3.50 0.24 13.12
CA LEU A 60 -3.43 -0.11 11.70
C LEU A 60 -2.83 0.99 10.83
N SER A 61 -2.18 2.02 11.38
CA SER A 61 -1.50 2.97 10.50
C SER A 61 -0.27 2.32 9.87
N PRO A 62 -0.06 2.46 8.55
CA PRO A 62 1.19 2.04 7.93
C PRO A 62 2.40 2.79 8.52
N SER A 63 2.21 3.95 9.16
CA SER A 63 3.26 4.74 9.82
C SER A 63 3.35 4.52 11.33
N SER A 64 2.75 3.44 11.85
CA SER A 64 2.77 3.16 13.29
C SER A 64 4.17 2.78 13.80
N GLY A 65 4.69 3.51 14.78
CA GLY A 65 5.91 3.18 15.53
C GLY A 65 7.23 3.74 14.98
N TYR A 66 7.34 4.04 13.69
CA TYR A 66 8.57 4.58 13.08
C TYR A 66 8.26 5.54 11.93
N ASP A 67 9.18 6.49 11.69
CA ASP A 67 9.07 7.41 10.55
C ASP A 67 9.15 6.58 9.27
N THR A 68 8.28 6.85 8.32
CA THR A 68 8.11 6.01 7.15
C THR A 68 8.49 6.69 5.85
N CYS A 69 9.00 5.87 4.94
CA CYS A 69 9.02 6.17 3.52
C CYS A 69 7.91 5.38 2.84
N TRP A 70 7.12 6.05 2.01
CA TRP A 70 6.09 5.48 1.16
C TRP A 70 6.62 5.42 -0.26
N ILE A 71 6.53 4.24 -0.88
CA ILE A 71 6.92 4.02 -2.27
C ILE A 71 5.70 3.45 -2.99
N GLY A 72 5.29 4.12 -4.06
CA GLY A 72 4.14 3.72 -4.83
C GLY A 72 4.25 4.10 -6.29
N THR A 73 3.41 3.48 -7.11
CA THR A 73 3.27 3.79 -8.53
C THR A 73 1.81 3.72 -8.94
N LYS A 74 1.46 4.44 -9.99
CA LYS A 74 0.10 4.58 -10.49
C LYS A 74 0.04 4.40 -11.99
N ILE A 75 -1.14 4.06 -12.51
CA ILE A 75 -1.49 4.11 -13.93
C ILE A 75 -2.86 4.76 -14.09
N HIS A 76 -3.11 5.44 -15.22
CA HIS A 76 -4.40 6.08 -15.52
C HIS A 76 -5.13 5.33 -16.64
N PHE A 77 -6.41 5.03 -16.45
CA PHE A 77 -7.27 4.53 -17.54
C PHE A 77 -7.71 5.71 -18.43
N PRO A 78 -7.79 5.58 -19.77
CA PRO A 78 -7.80 4.35 -20.58
C PRO A 78 -6.45 3.92 -21.16
N TYR A 79 -5.36 4.62 -20.83
CA TYR A 79 -4.05 4.44 -21.48
C TYR A 79 -3.43 3.05 -21.27
N TYR A 80 -3.88 2.32 -20.26
CA TYR A 80 -3.45 0.94 -20.00
C TYR A 80 -4.65 -0.01 -20.06
N GLN A 81 -4.57 -1.00 -20.94
CA GLN A 81 -5.51 -2.11 -20.97
C GLN A 81 -5.02 -3.22 -20.02
N LYS A 82 -5.96 -3.85 -19.31
CA LYS A 82 -5.65 -5.13 -18.65
C LYS A 82 -5.34 -6.15 -19.77
N PRO A 83 -4.31 -7.01 -19.63
CA PRO A 83 -3.55 -7.32 -18.42
C PRO A 83 -2.13 -6.70 -18.35
N GLU A 84 -1.71 -5.84 -19.27
CA GLU A 84 -0.30 -5.46 -19.46
C GLU A 84 0.34 -4.82 -18.21
N TYR A 85 -0.36 -3.90 -17.55
CA TYR A 85 0.14 -3.24 -16.34
C TYR A 85 0.15 -4.17 -15.10
N LEU A 86 -0.55 -5.31 -15.14
CA LEU A 86 -0.61 -6.23 -14.00
C LEU A 86 0.75 -6.89 -13.74
N LYS A 87 1.56 -7.11 -14.77
CA LYS A 87 2.94 -7.61 -14.60
C LYS A 87 3.75 -6.65 -13.75
N TYR A 88 3.73 -5.37 -14.11
CA TYR A 88 4.40 -4.31 -13.37
C TYR A 88 3.88 -4.21 -11.93
N PHE A 89 2.57 -4.18 -11.72
CA PHE A 89 1.99 -4.04 -10.38
C PHE A 89 2.24 -5.26 -9.50
N THR A 90 2.28 -6.45 -10.07
CA THR A 90 2.60 -7.68 -9.34
C THR A 90 4.06 -7.68 -8.92
N LEU A 91 4.98 -7.35 -9.83
CA LEU A 91 6.40 -7.20 -9.51
C LEU A 91 6.64 -6.21 -8.38
N ILE A 92 6.00 -5.03 -8.46
CA ILE A 92 6.13 -4.00 -7.42
C ILE A 92 5.57 -4.53 -6.09
N ASP A 93 4.37 -5.08 -6.08
CA ASP A 93 3.75 -5.64 -4.87
C ASP A 93 4.63 -6.71 -4.20
N GLU A 94 5.23 -7.61 -4.98
CA GLU A 94 6.12 -8.66 -4.49
C GLU A 94 7.39 -8.10 -3.85
N ILE A 95 8.05 -7.12 -4.51
CA ILE A 95 9.24 -6.46 -3.97
C ILE A 95 8.89 -5.72 -2.68
N LEU A 96 7.82 -4.93 -2.69
CA LEU A 96 7.41 -4.14 -1.53
C LEU A 96 7.01 -5.05 -0.35
N SER A 97 6.32 -6.16 -0.61
CA SER A 97 5.97 -7.16 0.41
C SER A 97 7.20 -7.87 0.99
N LYS A 98 8.20 -8.20 0.15
CA LYS A 98 9.47 -8.82 0.58
C LYS A 98 10.19 -7.99 1.64
N TYR A 99 10.05 -6.67 1.60
CA TYR A 99 10.65 -5.74 2.57
C TYR A 99 9.77 -5.43 3.77
N SER A 100 8.77 -6.28 4.06
CA SER A 100 7.83 -6.06 5.16
C SER A 100 7.11 -4.71 5.06
N GLY A 101 6.90 -4.23 3.83
CA GLY A 101 6.13 -3.02 3.59
C GLY A 101 4.72 -3.16 4.14
N ARG A 102 4.20 -2.08 4.68
CA ARG A 102 2.80 -1.97 5.11
C ARG A 102 1.96 -1.38 3.98
N PRO A 103 1.01 -2.13 3.40
CA PRO A 103 0.24 -1.67 2.25
C PRO A 103 -0.66 -0.49 2.62
N HIS A 104 -0.82 0.44 1.68
CA HIS A 104 -1.84 1.47 1.78
C HIS A 104 -3.24 0.87 1.61
N PHE A 105 -4.07 0.88 2.65
CA PHE A 105 -5.41 0.26 2.62
C PHE A 105 -6.34 0.76 1.51
N GLY A 106 -6.22 2.03 1.12
CA GLY A 106 -6.95 2.63 -0.01
C GLY A 106 -6.38 2.37 -1.42
N LYS A 107 -5.32 1.55 -1.57
CA LYS A 107 -4.71 1.21 -2.86
C LYS A 107 -4.76 -0.30 -3.11
N GLN A 108 -4.29 -0.75 -4.27
CA GLN A 108 -4.20 -2.17 -4.60
C GLN A 108 -3.02 -2.81 -3.85
N PHE A 109 -3.25 -4.00 -3.31
CA PHE A 109 -2.22 -4.85 -2.72
C PHE A 109 -2.59 -6.33 -2.89
N ARG A 110 -1.60 -7.21 -2.98
CA ARG A 110 -1.78 -8.67 -3.12
C ARG A 110 -1.25 -9.47 -1.93
N ILE A 111 -0.68 -8.80 -0.93
CA ILE A 111 -0.28 -9.42 0.33
C ILE A 111 -1.46 -10.14 0.99
N LYS A 112 -1.23 -11.36 1.47
CA LYS A 112 -2.26 -12.18 2.13
C LYS A 112 -2.47 -11.71 3.56
N THR A 113 -3.68 -11.85 4.07
CA THR A 113 -4.07 -11.52 5.45
C THR A 113 -3.11 -12.09 6.51
N LYS A 114 -2.64 -13.34 6.36
CA LYS A 114 -1.66 -13.95 7.27
C LYS A 114 -0.36 -13.14 7.41
N ASP A 115 0.00 -12.37 6.39
CA ASP A 115 1.21 -11.56 6.37
C ASP A 115 0.93 -10.14 6.92
N PHE A 116 -0.32 -9.68 6.98
CA PHE A 116 -0.70 -8.44 7.68
C PHE A 116 -0.36 -8.49 9.16
N LYS A 117 -0.64 -9.62 9.82
CA LYS A 117 -0.29 -9.82 11.25
C LYS A 117 1.19 -9.61 11.53
N LYS A 118 2.06 -9.93 10.56
CA LYS A 118 3.52 -9.79 10.70
C LYS A 118 3.96 -8.33 10.63
N VAL A 119 3.30 -7.53 9.79
CA VAL A 119 3.69 -6.13 9.55
C VAL A 119 2.91 -5.13 10.42
N TYR A 120 1.78 -5.54 11.02
CA TYR A 120 1.00 -4.75 11.99
C TYR A 120 0.99 -5.44 13.37
N PRO A 121 1.92 -5.12 14.29
CA PRO A 121 2.05 -5.80 15.58
C PRO A 121 0.80 -5.72 16.46
N ARG A 122 -0.01 -4.67 16.31
CA ARG A 122 -1.26 -4.44 17.07
C ARG A 122 -2.51 -4.91 16.32
N TRP A 123 -2.34 -5.86 15.40
CA TRP A 123 -3.43 -6.41 14.59
C TRP A 123 -4.55 -7.01 15.44
N ASP A 124 -4.20 -7.87 16.39
CA ASP A 124 -5.20 -8.57 17.21
C ASP A 124 -5.87 -7.61 18.22
N GLU A 125 -5.13 -6.61 18.72
CA GLU A 125 -5.70 -5.52 19.55
C GLU A 125 -6.80 -4.76 18.78
N PHE A 126 -6.51 -4.36 17.54
CA PHE A 126 -7.48 -3.66 16.70
C PHE A 126 -8.75 -4.48 16.50
N TRP A 127 -8.62 -5.76 16.13
CA TRP A 127 -9.79 -6.60 15.89
C TRP A 127 -10.57 -6.95 17.15
N SER A 128 -9.89 -7.08 18.30
CA SER A 128 -10.55 -7.23 19.59
C SER A 128 -11.41 -6.01 19.93
N TYR A 129 -10.90 -4.81 19.68
CA TYR A 129 -11.67 -3.58 19.83
C TYR A 129 -12.86 -3.53 18.86
N VAL A 130 -12.66 -3.85 17.58
CA VAL A 130 -13.74 -3.87 16.58
C VAL A 130 -14.84 -4.88 16.96
N ASP A 131 -14.49 -6.06 17.48
CA ASP A 131 -15.49 -7.05 17.93
C ASP A 131 -16.34 -6.57 19.10
N LYS A 132 -15.78 -5.73 19.96
CA LYS A 132 -16.49 -5.13 21.09
C LYS A 132 -17.46 -4.04 20.62
N GLU A 133 -17.03 -3.19 19.68
CA GLU A 133 -17.81 -2.03 19.22
C GLU A 133 -18.81 -2.37 18.10
N ASP A 134 -18.51 -3.37 17.27
CA ASP A 134 -19.40 -3.88 16.22
C ASP A 134 -19.64 -5.40 16.36
N PRO A 135 -20.30 -5.84 17.45
CA PRO A 135 -20.52 -7.27 17.74
C PRO A 135 -21.41 -7.96 16.68
N LYS A 136 -22.25 -7.18 15.99
CA LYS A 136 -23.12 -7.67 14.90
C LYS A 136 -22.45 -7.59 13.52
N LYS A 137 -21.22 -7.05 13.43
CA LYS A 137 -20.43 -6.93 12.20
C LYS A 137 -21.12 -6.15 11.09
N ILE A 138 -21.95 -5.15 11.43
CA ILE A 138 -22.75 -4.39 10.46
C ILE A 138 -21.89 -3.46 9.58
N LEU A 139 -20.69 -3.12 10.03
CA LEU A 139 -19.76 -2.24 9.30
C LEU A 139 -18.76 -3.03 8.43
N GLN A 140 -18.83 -4.37 8.41
CA GLN A 140 -17.88 -5.21 7.67
C GLN A 140 -18.34 -5.45 6.23
N ASN A 141 -17.71 -4.77 5.28
CA ASN A 141 -17.83 -5.08 3.85
C ASN A 141 -16.95 -6.29 3.44
N ASP A 142 -17.04 -6.72 2.18
CA ASP A 142 -16.29 -7.87 1.69
C ASP A 142 -14.77 -7.67 1.71
N PHE A 143 -14.30 -6.43 1.58
CA PHE A 143 -12.89 -6.10 1.74
C PHE A 143 -12.43 -6.39 3.17
N ILE A 144 -13.17 -5.91 4.17
CA ILE A 144 -12.88 -6.14 5.59
C ILE A 144 -12.95 -7.63 5.94
N LYS A 145 -13.96 -8.34 5.43
CA LYS A 145 -14.09 -9.79 5.64
C LYS A 145 -12.88 -10.54 5.08
N ARG A 146 -12.46 -10.25 3.85
CA ARG A 146 -11.26 -10.84 3.25
C ARG A 146 -10.02 -10.49 4.07
N LEU A 147 -9.80 -9.20 4.31
CA LEU A 147 -8.66 -8.70 5.07
C LEU A 147 -8.52 -9.35 6.45
N ARG A 148 -9.61 -9.73 7.11
CA ARG A 148 -9.59 -10.28 8.45
C ARG A 148 -9.58 -11.81 8.51
N TYR A 149 -10.34 -12.47 7.65
CA TYR A 149 -10.66 -13.89 7.79
C TYR A 149 -10.06 -14.80 6.69
N SER A 150 -9.57 -14.26 5.55
CA SER A 150 -8.87 -15.08 4.53
C SER A 150 -7.42 -15.38 4.91
#